data_AF-A0A257WLD6-F1
#
_entry.id   AF-A0A257WLD6-F1
#
_cell.length_a   1.000
_cell.length_b   1.000
_cell.length_c   1.000
_cell.angle_alpha   90.00
_cell.angle_beta   90.00
_cell.angle_gamma   90.00
#
_symmetry.space_group_name_H-M   'P 1'
#
loop_
_entity.id
_entity.type
_entity.pdbx_description
1 polymer ?
#
loop_
_entity_poly.entity_id
_entity_poly.type
_entity_poly.pdbx_seq_one_letter_code
_entity_poly.pdbx_strand_id
1 'polypeptide(L)'
;MTQSLEARRAAAASWLDGDAAQQLTTATRDNVRRWLTEHCYAEFLPQLLVLIESRHVEELTRLFWERIPFGTGGRRGAMAELGSATINRRTIAESAWGLGTYVLQTRAALSKMPRVVIASDTRLRSDEFARLTATVFAALGFQVFLYPEPRATPQLSFSVRRLQCDCGVMISASHNPPSDNGFKAYWSNGGQVLPPHDQG
;
A
#
# COMPACT_ATOMS: atom_id res chain seq x y z
N MET A 1 -9.02 -32.96 13.45
CA MET A 1 -9.37 -31.70 14.16
C MET A 1 -8.47 -30.61 13.63
N THR A 2 -9.03 -29.58 13.01
CA THR A 2 -8.26 -28.41 12.55
C THR A 2 -7.73 -27.66 13.76
N GLN A 3 -6.42 -27.38 13.82
CA GLN A 3 -5.84 -26.56 14.90
C GLN A 3 -6.48 -25.16 14.91
N SER A 4 -6.61 -24.55 16.08
CA SER A 4 -7.13 -23.18 16.19
C SER A 4 -6.19 -22.19 15.50
N LEU A 5 -6.73 -21.05 15.05
CA LEU A 5 -5.94 -20.01 14.36
C LEU A 5 -4.77 -19.52 15.24
N GLU A 6 -5.00 -19.36 16.54
CA GLU A 6 -3.98 -18.98 17.53
C GLU A 6 -2.88 -20.05 17.68
N ALA A 7 -3.25 -21.33 17.72
CA ALA A 7 -2.25 -22.40 17.78
C ALA A 7 -1.38 -22.45 16.51
N ARG A 8 -1.99 -22.29 15.33
CA ARG A 8 -1.29 -22.22 14.05
C ARG A 8 -0.34 -21.01 14.00
N ARG A 9 -0.81 -19.86 14.49
CA ARG A 9 -0.03 -18.62 14.60
C ARG A 9 1.18 -18.78 15.53
N ALA A 10 1.00 -19.40 16.69
CA ALA A 10 2.10 -19.69 17.60
C ALA A 10 3.13 -20.64 16.98
N ALA A 11 2.67 -21.68 16.28
CA ALA A 11 3.55 -22.60 15.56
C ALA A 11 4.33 -21.90 14.42
N ALA A 12 3.67 -21.02 13.66
CA ALA A 12 4.30 -20.21 12.62
C ALA A 12 5.36 -19.27 13.19
N ALA A 13 5.10 -18.63 14.33
CA ALA A 13 6.06 -17.77 15.01
C ALA A 13 7.29 -18.58 15.47
N SER A 14 7.06 -19.75 16.07
CA SER A 14 8.15 -20.65 16.48
C SER A 14 8.98 -21.13 15.29
N TRP A 15 8.38 -21.40 14.13
CA TRP A 15 9.11 -21.77 12.93
C TRP A 15 9.99 -20.62 12.42
N LEU A 16 9.49 -19.38 12.42
CA LEU A 16 10.26 -18.19 12.03
C LEU A 16 11.50 -17.94 12.91
N ASP A 17 11.45 -18.37 14.17
CA ASP A 17 12.56 -18.27 15.14
C ASP A 17 13.54 -19.46 15.06
N GLY A 18 13.19 -20.54 14.37
CA GLY A 18 13.98 -21.75 14.28
C GLY A 18 15.01 -21.76 13.14
N ASP A 19 15.95 -22.70 13.21
CA ASP A 19 17.02 -22.85 12.22
C ASP A 19 16.49 -23.09 10.79
N ALA A 20 15.33 -23.73 10.65
CA ALA A 20 14.69 -23.96 9.35
C ALA A 20 14.33 -22.66 8.61
N ALA A 21 14.07 -21.57 9.33
CA ALA A 21 13.78 -20.26 8.74
C ALA A 21 15.04 -19.41 8.48
N GLN A 22 16.24 -19.92 8.76
CA GLN A 22 17.51 -19.23 8.46
C GLN A 22 17.75 -19.04 6.96
N GLN A 23 17.05 -19.80 6.11
CA GLN A 23 17.06 -19.63 4.66
C GLN A 23 16.43 -18.30 4.21
N LEU A 24 15.54 -17.72 5.03
CA LEU A 24 15.00 -16.38 4.81
C LEU A 24 16.02 -15.33 5.27
N THR A 25 16.08 -14.19 4.59
CA THR A 25 16.85 -13.05 5.11
C THR A 25 16.20 -12.51 6.38
N THR A 26 16.98 -11.83 7.22
CA THR A 26 16.43 -11.17 8.44
C THR A 26 15.30 -10.22 8.08
N ALA A 27 15.45 -9.38 7.04
CA ALA A 27 14.40 -8.48 6.57
C ALA A 27 13.12 -9.22 6.17
N THR A 28 13.23 -10.36 5.49
CA THR A 28 12.07 -11.19 5.14
C THR A 28 11.36 -11.70 6.38
N ARG A 29 12.11 -12.27 7.34
CA ARG A 29 11.55 -12.78 8.60
C ARG A 29 10.85 -11.68 9.39
N ASP A 30 11.43 -10.48 9.45
CA ASP A 30 10.85 -9.35 10.17
C ASP A 30 9.53 -8.90 9.52
N ASN A 31 9.49 -8.82 8.20
CA ASN A 31 8.27 -8.47 7.46
C ASN A 31 7.17 -9.54 7.61
N VAL A 32 7.52 -10.82 7.52
CA VAL A 32 6.58 -11.93 7.76
C VAL A 32 6.06 -11.88 9.20
N ARG A 33 6.97 -11.72 10.18
CA ARG A 33 6.62 -11.61 11.60
C ARG A 33 5.65 -10.47 11.83
N ARG A 34 5.88 -9.32 11.20
CA ARG A 34 4.99 -8.17 11.28
C ARG A 34 3.57 -8.49 10.82
N TRP A 35 3.43 -9.14 9.67
CA TRP A 35 2.13 -9.57 9.14
C TRP A 35 1.49 -10.68 9.99
N LEU A 36 2.31 -11.48 10.66
CA LEU A 36 1.84 -12.50 11.59
C LEU A 36 1.36 -11.90 12.92
N THR A 37 1.92 -10.79 13.39
CA THR A 37 1.72 -10.28 14.76
C THR A 37 0.81 -9.04 14.86
N GLU A 38 0.89 -8.09 13.94
CA GLU A 38 0.13 -6.83 14.07
C GLU A 38 -1.35 -7.01 13.69
N HIS A 39 -2.24 -6.42 14.50
CA HIS A 39 -3.69 -6.52 14.32
C HIS A 39 -4.18 -6.01 12.96
N CYS A 40 -3.49 -5.04 12.37
CA CYS A 40 -3.85 -4.47 11.07
C CYS A 40 -3.69 -5.45 9.89
N TYR A 41 -3.02 -6.60 10.10
CA TYR A 41 -2.86 -7.68 9.13
C TYR A 41 -3.75 -8.90 9.43
N ALA A 42 -4.65 -8.83 10.42
CA ALA A 42 -5.44 -9.98 10.87
C ALA A 42 -6.22 -10.67 9.74
N GLU A 43 -6.74 -9.90 8.78
CA GLU A 43 -7.46 -10.45 7.61
C GLU A 43 -6.59 -11.35 6.72
N PHE A 44 -5.27 -11.11 6.68
CA PHE A 44 -4.32 -11.81 5.83
C PHE A 44 -3.73 -13.06 6.50
N LEU A 45 -3.94 -13.23 7.81
CA LEU A 45 -3.40 -14.33 8.61
C LEU A 45 -3.72 -15.71 8.03
N PRO A 46 -4.97 -16.04 7.62
CA PRO A 46 -5.26 -17.39 7.15
C PRO A 46 -4.43 -17.80 5.93
N GLN A 47 -4.24 -16.89 4.98
CA GLN A 47 -3.43 -17.16 3.78
C GLN A 47 -1.93 -17.19 4.10
N LEU A 48 -1.46 -16.29 4.97
CA LEU A 48 -0.06 -16.28 5.39
C LEU A 48 0.33 -17.58 6.12
N LEU A 49 -0.55 -18.09 6.99
CA LEU A 49 -0.30 -19.34 7.70
C LEU A 49 -0.16 -20.52 6.75
N VAL A 50 -0.96 -20.59 5.68
CA VAL A 50 -0.82 -21.64 4.66
C VAL A 50 0.55 -21.60 3.99
N LEU A 51 1.08 -20.41 3.68
CA LEU A 51 2.41 -20.26 3.11
C LEU A 51 3.52 -20.71 4.06
N ILE A 52 3.42 -20.32 5.34
CA ILE A 52 4.39 -20.68 6.38
C ILE A 52 4.37 -22.19 6.65
N GLU A 53 3.18 -22.78 6.84
CA GLU A 53 3.01 -24.21 7.12
C GLU A 53 3.54 -25.09 5.99
N SER A 54 3.37 -24.63 4.76
CA SER A 54 3.87 -25.33 3.58
C SER A 54 5.37 -25.12 3.32
N ARG A 55 6.04 -24.28 4.14
CA ARG A 55 7.49 -23.98 4.05
C ARG A 55 7.94 -23.54 2.65
N HIS A 56 7.11 -22.77 1.94
CA HIS A 56 7.46 -22.21 0.63
C HIS A 56 8.41 -21.01 0.79
N VAL A 57 9.68 -21.29 1.07
CA VAL A 57 10.71 -20.29 1.37
C VAL A 57 10.89 -19.28 0.22
N GLU A 58 10.87 -19.76 -1.03
CA GLU A 58 11.02 -18.91 -2.21
C GLU A 58 9.87 -17.91 -2.35
N GLU A 59 8.63 -18.37 -2.11
CA GLU A 59 7.45 -17.52 -2.20
C GLU A 59 7.39 -16.52 -1.03
N LEU A 60 7.71 -16.95 0.19
CA LEU A 60 7.83 -16.04 1.33
C LEU A 60 8.89 -14.96 1.07
N THR A 61 10.04 -15.35 0.51
CA THR A 61 11.08 -14.40 0.09
C THR A 61 10.54 -13.44 -0.95
N ARG A 62 9.95 -13.93 -2.04
CA ARG A 62 9.41 -13.11 -3.12
C ARG A 62 8.38 -12.08 -2.62
N LEU A 63 7.54 -12.47 -1.67
CA LEU A 63 6.46 -11.62 -1.15
C LEU A 63 6.91 -10.65 -0.05
N PHE A 64 7.94 -10.98 0.73
CA PHE A 64 8.29 -10.26 1.96
C PHE A 64 9.73 -9.76 2.04
N TRP A 65 10.56 -9.93 1.00
CA TRP A 65 11.98 -9.55 1.04
C TRP A 65 12.23 -8.07 1.36
N GLU A 66 11.30 -7.19 1.00
CA GLU A 66 11.33 -5.77 1.35
C GLU A 66 9.94 -5.25 1.70
N ARG A 67 9.90 -4.03 2.24
CA ARG A 67 8.70 -3.18 2.18
C ARG A 67 8.87 -2.27 0.98
N ILE A 68 7.92 -2.24 0.04
CA ILE A 68 8.07 -1.44 -1.18
C ILE A 68 8.48 0.00 -0.82
N PRO A 69 9.67 0.45 -1.26
CA PRO A 69 10.14 1.78 -0.94
C PRO A 69 9.23 2.83 -1.60
N PHE A 70 9.08 3.97 -0.95
CA PHE A 70 8.44 5.12 -1.57
C PHE A 70 9.48 5.81 -2.46
N GLY A 71 9.43 5.55 -3.77
CA GLY A 71 10.34 6.15 -4.74
C GLY A 71 9.91 7.57 -5.14
N THR A 72 10.56 8.11 -6.19
CA THR A 72 10.19 9.39 -6.81
C THR A 72 8.75 9.35 -7.33
N GLY A 73 7.84 9.86 -6.50
CA GLY A 73 6.41 9.96 -6.78
C GLY A 73 5.55 8.75 -6.39
N GLY A 74 6.03 7.79 -5.59
CA GLY A 74 5.18 6.76 -4.96
C GLY A 74 5.72 5.32 -4.97
N ARG A 75 4.83 4.34 -4.75
CA ARG A 75 5.12 2.90 -4.69
C ARG A 75 4.65 2.18 -5.95
N ARG A 76 5.47 1.27 -6.49
CA ARG A 76 5.13 0.43 -7.65
C ARG A 76 5.72 -0.96 -7.43
N GLY A 77 5.06 -1.98 -7.96
CA GLY A 77 5.56 -3.35 -7.90
C GLY A 77 4.55 -4.35 -8.42
N ALA A 78 4.97 -5.61 -8.46
CA ALA A 78 4.13 -6.74 -8.83
C ALA A 78 2.93 -6.85 -7.87
N MET A 79 1.76 -7.17 -8.42
CA MET A 79 0.59 -7.44 -7.59
C MET A 79 0.65 -8.85 -6.99
N ALA A 80 0.15 -8.99 -5.76
CA ALA A 80 -0.15 -10.26 -5.12
C ALA A 80 -1.24 -10.04 -4.06
N GLU A 81 -1.80 -11.11 -3.48
CA GLU A 81 -2.74 -10.98 -2.36
C GLU A 81 -2.05 -10.64 -1.04
N LEU A 82 -0.79 -11.05 -0.90
CA LEU A 82 0.03 -10.92 0.30
C LEU A 82 1.37 -10.27 -0.01
N GLY A 83 2.06 -9.82 1.03
CA GLY A 83 3.47 -9.44 0.95
C GLY A 83 3.70 -7.95 1.17
N SER A 84 4.76 -7.64 1.89
CA SER A 84 5.23 -6.26 2.02
C SER A 84 5.94 -5.74 0.76
N ALA A 85 6.41 -6.66 -0.10
CA ALA A 85 7.12 -6.36 -1.34
C ALA A 85 6.20 -6.30 -2.57
N THR A 86 4.88 -6.33 -2.36
CA THR A 86 3.88 -6.40 -3.44
C THR A 86 2.82 -5.32 -3.33
N ILE A 87 2.22 -4.98 -4.47
CA ILE A 87 1.05 -4.11 -4.51
C ILE A 87 -0.18 -4.95 -4.23
N ASN A 88 -0.84 -4.63 -3.12
CA ASN A 88 -2.02 -5.31 -2.65
C ASN A 88 -2.90 -4.33 -1.88
N ARG A 89 -4.07 -4.79 -1.45
CA ARG A 89 -5.03 -3.95 -0.73
C ARG A 89 -4.41 -3.31 0.51
N ARG A 90 -3.55 -4.02 1.23
CA ARG A 90 -2.87 -3.53 2.44
C ARG A 90 -1.83 -2.46 2.12
N THR A 91 -0.94 -2.70 1.17
CA THR A 91 0.12 -1.76 0.82
C THR A 91 -0.42 -0.49 0.16
N ILE A 92 -1.50 -0.57 -0.61
CA ILE A 92 -2.25 0.60 -1.11
C ILE A 92 -2.89 1.39 0.03
N ALA A 93 -3.57 0.72 0.96
CA ALA A 93 -4.18 1.40 2.11
C ALA A 93 -3.15 2.09 3.00
N GLU A 94 -2.00 1.46 3.23
CA GLU A 94 -0.87 2.07 3.96
C GLU A 94 -0.30 3.28 3.25
N SER A 95 -0.16 3.23 1.93
CA SER A 95 0.28 4.39 1.13
C SER A 95 -0.71 5.55 1.22
N ALA A 96 -2.01 5.27 1.09
CA ALA A 96 -3.06 6.28 1.21
C ALA A 96 -3.09 6.90 2.61
N TRP A 97 -3.01 6.05 3.65
CA TRP A 97 -2.98 6.49 5.04
C TRP A 97 -1.77 7.37 5.30
N GLY A 98 -0.56 6.93 4.92
CA GLY A 98 0.66 7.69 5.10
C GLY A 98 0.61 9.07 4.44
N LEU A 99 0.21 9.13 3.16
CA LEU A 99 0.05 10.42 2.47
C LEU A 99 -1.00 11.31 3.15
N GLY A 100 -2.15 10.75 3.53
CA GLY A 100 -3.22 11.50 4.18
C GLY A 100 -2.79 12.05 5.54
N THR A 101 -2.16 11.24 6.40
CA THR A 101 -1.64 11.71 7.68
C THR A 101 -0.55 12.76 7.53
N TYR A 102 0.34 12.60 6.54
CA TYR A 102 1.38 13.58 6.27
C TYR A 102 0.80 14.93 5.82
N VAL A 103 -0.22 14.91 4.95
CA VAL A 103 -0.95 16.12 4.57
C VAL A 103 -1.61 16.79 5.78
N LEU A 104 -2.23 16.02 6.68
CA LEU A 104 -2.84 16.56 7.90
C LEU A 104 -1.82 17.23 8.83
N GLN A 105 -0.65 16.60 9.01
CA GLN A 105 0.42 17.12 9.85
C GLN A 105 1.02 18.42 9.28
N THR A 106 1.28 18.46 7.97
CA THR A 106 1.85 19.63 7.29
C THR A 106 0.88 20.81 7.19
N ARG A 107 -0.42 20.55 7.31
CA ARG A 107 -1.49 21.56 7.19
C ARG A 107 -2.21 21.88 8.49
N ALA A 108 -1.70 21.44 9.64
CA ALA A 108 -2.40 21.59 10.92
C ALA A 108 -2.87 23.02 11.25
N ALA A 109 -2.24 24.05 10.66
CA ALA A 109 -2.61 25.45 10.82
C ALA A 109 -3.78 25.93 9.91
N LEU A 110 -4.28 25.10 8.98
CA LEU A 110 -5.30 25.50 8.01
C LEU A 110 -6.70 25.03 8.46
N SER A 111 -7.63 25.97 8.67
CA SER A 111 -9.00 25.69 9.14
C SER A 111 -9.95 25.08 8.08
N LYS A 112 -9.44 24.68 6.91
CA LYS A 112 -10.25 24.15 5.80
C LYS A 112 -10.16 22.64 5.75
N MET A 113 -11.29 21.98 5.51
CA MET A 113 -11.34 20.54 5.25
C MET A 113 -10.37 20.18 4.12
N PRO A 114 -9.47 19.19 4.33
CA PRO A 114 -8.48 18.83 3.34
C PRO A 114 -9.14 18.11 2.15
N ARG A 115 -8.53 18.21 0.97
CA ARG A 115 -9.14 17.79 -0.30
C ARG A 115 -8.17 16.93 -1.09
N VAL A 116 -8.66 15.84 -1.66
CA VAL A 116 -7.87 14.93 -2.50
C VAL A 116 -8.62 14.58 -3.77
N VAL A 117 -7.90 14.47 -4.88
CA VAL A 117 -8.43 13.88 -6.13
C VAL A 117 -7.72 12.57 -6.45
N ILE A 118 -8.48 11.56 -6.86
CA ILE A 118 -8.01 10.21 -7.10
C ILE A 118 -8.41 9.81 -8.53
N ALA A 119 -7.44 9.30 -9.27
CA ALA A 119 -7.60 8.72 -10.59
C ALA A 119 -6.88 7.37 -10.68
N SER A 120 -7.23 6.60 -11.69
CA SER A 120 -6.58 5.33 -11.99
C SER A 120 -6.42 5.12 -13.49
N ASP A 121 -5.50 4.23 -13.87
CA ASP A 121 -5.38 3.74 -15.25
C ASP A 121 -6.19 2.45 -15.46
N THR A 122 -5.97 1.78 -16.59
CA THR A 122 -6.70 0.60 -17.03
C THR A 122 -6.12 -0.73 -16.52
N ARG A 123 -5.14 -0.71 -15.62
CA ARG A 123 -4.54 -1.96 -15.09
C ARG A 123 -5.54 -2.76 -14.27
N LEU A 124 -5.28 -4.05 -14.15
CA LEU A 124 -6.05 -4.95 -13.29
C LEU A 124 -6.13 -4.38 -11.86
N ARG A 125 -7.35 -4.38 -11.31
CA ARG A 125 -7.69 -3.89 -9.96
C ARG A 125 -7.41 -2.41 -9.69
N SER A 126 -7.01 -1.62 -10.69
CA SER A 126 -6.76 -0.19 -10.53
C SER A 126 -8.00 0.56 -10.03
N ASP A 127 -9.20 0.13 -10.44
CA ASP A 127 -10.48 0.69 -10.00
C ASP A 127 -10.79 0.32 -8.52
N GLU A 128 -10.53 -0.91 -8.11
CA GLU A 128 -10.65 -1.40 -6.73
C GLU A 128 -9.71 -0.63 -5.80
N PHE A 129 -8.44 -0.49 -6.19
CA PHE A 129 -7.44 0.24 -5.42
C PHE A 129 -7.75 1.75 -5.35
N ALA A 130 -8.34 2.34 -6.39
CA ALA A 130 -8.77 3.73 -6.35
C ALA A 130 -9.94 3.94 -5.37
N ARG A 131 -10.92 3.03 -5.36
CA ARG A 131 -12.03 3.04 -4.39
C ARG A 131 -11.53 2.84 -2.96
N LEU A 132 -10.61 1.89 -2.74
CA LEU A 132 -9.99 1.70 -1.43
C LEU A 132 -9.27 2.96 -0.95
N THR A 133 -8.47 3.57 -1.84
CA THR A 133 -7.78 4.82 -1.55
C THR A 133 -8.77 5.90 -1.14
N ALA A 134 -9.88 6.04 -1.87
CA ALA A 134 -10.95 6.98 -1.56
C ALA A 134 -11.55 6.72 -0.17
N THR A 135 -11.81 5.46 0.20
CA THR A 135 -12.30 5.08 1.53
C THR A 135 -11.33 5.49 2.64
N VAL A 136 -10.03 5.27 2.45
CA VAL A 136 -9.00 5.65 3.44
C VAL A 136 -8.96 7.16 3.65
N PHE A 137 -8.93 7.94 2.56
CA PHE A 137 -8.95 9.41 2.67
C PHE A 137 -10.25 9.95 3.28
N ALA A 138 -11.40 9.36 2.94
CA ALA A 138 -12.68 9.72 3.56
C ALA A 138 -12.67 9.44 5.08
N ALA A 139 -12.10 8.30 5.50
CA ALA A 139 -11.94 7.98 6.92
C ALA A 139 -11.00 8.96 7.66
N LEU A 140 -10.04 9.57 6.95
CA LEU A 140 -9.18 10.65 7.46
C LEU A 140 -9.84 12.04 7.43
N GLY A 141 -11.10 12.16 7.01
CA GLY A 141 -11.85 13.42 6.99
C GLY A 141 -11.59 14.30 5.76
N PHE A 142 -11.06 13.75 4.66
CA PHE A 142 -10.87 14.49 3.42
C PHE A 142 -12.16 14.60 2.61
N GLN A 143 -12.32 15.71 1.90
CA GLN A 143 -13.18 15.75 0.71
C GLN A 143 -12.51 14.97 -0.42
N VAL A 144 -13.17 13.90 -0.88
CA VAL A 144 -12.62 13.03 -1.92
C VAL A 144 -13.31 13.27 -3.25
N PHE A 145 -12.51 13.57 -4.28
CA PHE A 145 -12.93 13.59 -5.68
C PHE A 145 -12.41 12.32 -6.37
N LEU A 146 -13.29 11.37 -6.66
CA LEU A 146 -12.93 10.13 -7.35
C LEU A 146 -13.46 10.17 -8.79
N TYR A 147 -12.60 9.89 -9.77
CA TYR A 147 -13.04 9.70 -11.15
C TYR A 147 -13.81 8.37 -11.30
N PRO A 148 -14.95 8.35 -12.00
CA PRO A 148 -15.75 7.14 -12.20
C PRO A 148 -15.12 6.14 -13.17
N GLU A 149 -14.16 6.60 -13.97
CA GLU A 149 -13.52 5.86 -15.06
C GLU A 149 -12.03 6.18 -15.12
N PRO A 150 -11.22 5.36 -15.81
CA PRO A 150 -9.80 5.62 -15.98
C PRO A 150 -9.49 7.01 -16.56
N ARG A 151 -8.41 7.64 -16.09
CA ARG A 151 -7.94 8.95 -16.58
C ARG A 151 -6.44 8.96 -16.72
N ALA A 152 -5.95 9.73 -17.69
CA ALA A 152 -4.52 9.93 -17.86
C ALA A 152 -3.93 10.76 -16.71
N THR A 153 -2.65 10.52 -16.39
CA THR A 153 -1.92 11.28 -15.36
C THR A 153 -2.00 12.82 -15.52
N PRO A 154 -1.91 13.41 -16.73
CA PRO A 154 -2.06 14.86 -16.89
C PRO A 154 -3.44 15.38 -16.47
N GLN A 155 -4.50 14.58 -16.63
CA GLN A 155 -5.85 14.95 -16.18
C GLN A 155 -5.93 15.04 -14.66
N LEU A 156 -5.32 14.08 -13.95
CA LEU A 156 -5.20 14.15 -12.49
C LEU A 156 -4.45 15.41 -12.06
N SER A 157 -3.28 15.66 -12.66
CA SER A 157 -2.45 16.85 -12.37
C SER A 157 -3.24 18.15 -12.55
N PHE A 158 -3.96 18.27 -13.67
CA PHE A 158 -4.86 19.40 -13.91
C PHE A 158 -5.93 19.52 -12.81
N SER A 159 -6.60 18.42 -12.47
CA SER A 159 -7.67 18.42 -11.46
C SER A 159 -7.19 18.80 -10.07
N VAL A 160 -5.99 18.39 -9.65
CA VAL A 160 -5.42 18.78 -8.36
C VAL A 160 -5.42 20.31 -8.24
N ARG A 161 -4.88 20.99 -9.25
CA ARG A 161 -4.81 22.46 -9.27
C ARG A 161 -6.18 23.10 -9.45
N ARG A 162 -6.98 22.59 -10.38
CA ARG A 162 -8.29 23.16 -10.75
C ARG A 162 -9.31 23.08 -9.62
N LEU A 163 -9.26 21.99 -8.85
CA LEU A 163 -10.10 21.76 -7.68
C LEU A 163 -9.45 22.27 -6.39
N GLN A 164 -8.22 22.79 -6.43
CA GLN A 164 -7.46 23.21 -5.25
C GLN A 164 -7.38 22.08 -4.20
N CYS A 165 -7.05 20.88 -4.66
CA CYS A 165 -6.77 19.74 -3.78
C CYS A 165 -5.38 19.87 -3.17
N ASP A 166 -5.21 19.27 -2.01
CA ASP A 166 -3.98 19.32 -1.22
C ASP A 166 -3.00 18.25 -1.65
N CYS A 167 -3.54 17.15 -2.15
CA CYS A 167 -2.79 16.11 -2.82
C CYS A 167 -3.65 15.46 -3.92
N GLY A 168 -3.01 14.63 -4.72
CA GLY A 168 -3.67 13.74 -5.66
C GLY A 168 -3.06 12.34 -5.62
N VAL A 169 -3.84 11.35 -6.04
CA VAL A 169 -3.37 9.97 -6.17
C VAL A 169 -3.66 9.45 -7.57
N MET A 170 -2.63 8.88 -8.22
CA MET A 170 -2.79 8.08 -9.43
C MET A 170 -2.51 6.62 -9.11
N ILE A 171 -3.51 5.75 -9.25
CA ILE A 171 -3.31 4.30 -9.21
C ILE A 171 -2.82 3.85 -10.58
N SER A 172 -1.53 3.53 -10.67
CA SER A 172 -0.85 3.17 -11.92
C SER A 172 0.60 2.77 -11.68
N ALA A 173 1.09 1.78 -12.44
CA ALA A 173 2.52 1.51 -12.59
C ALA A 173 3.12 2.06 -13.89
N SER A 174 2.39 2.91 -14.63
CA SER A 174 2.87 3.61 -15.83
C SER A 174 3.40 2.66 -16.92
N HIS A 175 4.72 2.59 -17.12
CA HIS A 175 5.37 1.78 -18.16
C HIS A 175 5.82 0.38 -17.66
N ASN A 176 5.60 0.09 -16.37
CA ASN A 176 5.89 -1.23 -15.80
C ASN A 176 5.06 -2.35 -16.47
N PRO A 177 5.47 -3.62 -16.33
CA PRO A 177 4.72 -4.77 -16.84
C PRO A 177 3.23 -4.75 -16.45
N PRO A 178 2.31 -5.35 -17.22
CA PRO A 178 0.87 -5.34 -16.92
C PRO A 178 0.48 -5.97 -15.58
N SER A 179 1.31 -6.89 -15.07
CA SER A 179 1.17 -7.53 -13.75
C SER A 179 1.44 -6.58 -12.57
N ASP A 180 2.07 -5.44 -12.83
CA ASP A 180 2.38 -4.44 -11.82
C ASP A 180 1.23 -3.45 -11.67
N ASN A 181 1.09 -2.93 -10.45
CA ASN A 181 0.28 -1.76 -10.19
C ASN A 181 1.05 -0.80 -9.25
N GLY A 182 0.42 0.25 -8.76
CA GLY A 182 1.11 1.20 -7.91
C GLY A 182 0.24 2.32 -7.39
N PHE A 183 0.79 3.01 -6.39
CA PHE A 183 0.24 4.20 -5.79
C PHE A 183 1.20 5.35 -6.09
N LYS A 184 0.78 6.33 -6.89
CA LYS A 184 1.58 7.52 -7.17
C LYS A 184 0.99 8.74 -6.46
N ALA A 185 1.80 9.42 -5.67
CA ALA A 185 1.40 10.59 -4.91
C ALA A 185 1.73 11.90 -5.64
N TYR A 186 0.78 12.83 -5.62
CA TYR A 186 0.89 14.15 -6.19
C TYR A 186 0.64 15.20 -5.10
N TRP A 187 1.38 16.30 -5.14
CA TRP A 187 1.22 17.42 -4.20
C TRP A 187 0.27 18.49 -4.74
N SER A 188 -0.01 19.52 -3.94
CA SER A 188 -0.96 20.59 -4.25
C SER A 188 -0.64 21.39 -5.53
N ASN A 189 0.61 21.37 -5.98
CA ASN A 189 1.01 21.97 -7.26
C ASN A 189 0.64 21.11 -8.49
N GLY A 190 0.08 19.91 -8.29
CA GLY A 190 -0.26 18.95 -9.34
C GLY A 190 0.95 18.15 -9.88
N GLY A 191 2.15 18.35 -9.33
CA GLY A 191 3.33 17.54 -9.58
C GLY A 191 3.39 16.32 -8.67
N GLN A 192 4.23 15.34 -9.00
CA GLN A 192 4.53 14.25 -8.08
C GLN A 192 5.18 14.80 -6.80
N VAL A 193 5.00 14.09 -5.70
CA VAL A 193 5.68 14.41 -4.43
C VAL A 193 7.20 14.36 -4.66
N LEU A 194 7.87 15.44 -4.25
CA LEU A 194 9.31 15.69 -4.33
C LEU A 194 9.78 16.25 -2.97
N PRO A 195 11.10 16.35 -2.71
CA PRO A 195 11.61 17.02 -1.53
C PRO A 195 11.00 18.42 -1.33
N PRO A 196 10.67 18.81 -0.07
CA PRO A 196 10.89 18.08 1.19
C PRO A 196 9.78 17.07 1.55
N HIS A 197 8.79 16.87 0.69
CA HIS A 197 7.58 16.08 0.99
C HIS A 197 7.73 14.57 0.77
N ASP A 198 8.89 14.11 0.29
CA ASP A 198 9.18 12.70 -0.04
C ASP A 198 9.85 11.92 1.10
N GLN A 199 10.14 12.57 2.24
CA GLN A 199 10.81 11.97 3.41
C GLN A 199 9.87 11.65 4.59
N GLY A 200 8.58 12.00 4.48
CA GLY A 200 7.61 11.96 5.58
C GLY A 200 6.71 10.73 5.67
#